data_AF-A0AAE6XSV4-F1
#
_entry.id   AF-A0AAE6XSV4-F1
#
_cell.length_a   1.000
_cell.length_b   1.000
_cell.length_c   1.000
_cell.angle_alpha   90.00
_cell.angle_beta   90.00
_cell.angle_gamma   90.00
#
_symmetry.space_group_name_H-M   'P 1'
#
loop_
_entity.id
_entity.type
_entity.pdbx_description
1 polymer ?
#
loop_
_entity_poly.entity_id
_entity_poly.type
_entity_poly.pdbx_seq_one_letter_code
_entity_poly.pdbx_strand_id
1 'polypeptide(L)'
;MDQRETHPATAPLDDRARAVLDFERDWTRHAGAKEEAIRQAFGLSATRYYQLLGALLETREALAYDPLLVGRLLRLRETRAAARAARALPAGLAHRPSAR
;
A
#
# COMPACT_ATOMS: atom_id res chain seq x y z
N MET A 1 -3.65 -3.75 -22.96
CA MET A 1 -3.73 -5.16 -22.55
C MET A 1 -3.05 -5.19 -21.18
N ASP A 2 -3.67 -5.31 -20.03
CA ASP A 2 -4.94 -5.83 -19.55
C ASP A 2 -5.22 -5.08 -18.23
N GLN A 3 -6.31 -4.30 -18.10
CA GLN A 3 -6.61 -3.58 -16.83
C GLN A 3 -8.11 -3.54 -16.50
N ARG A 4 -8.87 -4.53 -16.97
CA ARG A 4 -10.22 -4.79 -16.46
C ARG A 4 -10.27 -6.16 -15.82
N GLU A 5 -9.59 -6.31 -14.70
CA GLU A 5 -9.92 -7.39 -13.78
C GLU A 5 -10.18 -6.80 -12.40
N THR A 6 -11.44 -6.38 -12.24
CA THR A 6 -12.12 -6.30 -10.96
C THR A 6 -11.95 -7.59 -10.18
N HIS A 7 -11.53 -7.53 -8.90
CA HIS A 7 -12.18 -8.13 -7.71
C HIS A 7 -11.23 -8.05 -6.48
N PRO A 8 -11.70 -8.25 -5.24
CA PRO A 8 -12.01 -7.21 -4.28
C PRO A 8 -11.07 -7.26 -3.05
N ALA A 9 -10.69 -6.11 -2.51
CA ALA A 9 -9.86 -6.03 -1.30
C ALA A 9 -10.64 -6.36 0.00
N THR A 10 -11.67 -7.21 -0.05
CA THR A 10 -12.65 -7.38 1.04
C THR A 10 -13.09 -8.82 1.27
N ALA A 11 -12.39 -9.81 0.70
CA ALA A 11 -12.54 -11.21 1.09
C ALA A 11 -11.64 -11.53 2.30
N PRO A 12 -12.03 -12.47 3.19
CA PRO A 12 -11.19 -12.90 4.32
C PRO A 12 -9.80 -13.30 3.83
N LEU A 13 -8.78 -13.11 4.66
CA LEU A 13 -7.34 -13.29 4.45
C LEU A 13 -7.02 -14.47 3.51
N ASP A 14 -7.11 -14.21 2.21
CA ASP A 14 -6.91 -15.20 1.16
C ASP A 14 -5.45 -15.68 1.20
N ASP A 15 -5.16 -16.90 0.74
CA ASP A 15 -3.79 -17.42 0.70
C ASP A 15 -2.83 -16.46 -0.04
N ARG A 16 -3.36 -15.72 -1.02
CA ARG A 16 -2.63 -14.67 -1.73
C ARG A 16 -2.23 -13.50 -0.83
N ALA A 17 -3.09 -13.09 0.09
CA ALA A 17 -2.81 -12.02 1.04
C ALA A 17 -1.70 -12.41 2.02
N ARG A 18 -1.72 -13.68 2.49
CA ARG A 18 -0.64 -14.23 3.33
C ARG A 18 0.68 -14.27 2.58
N ALA A 19 0.66 -14.77 1.35
CA ALA A 19 1.85 -14.82 0.49
C ALA A 19 2.45 -13.43 0.24
N VAL A 20 1.62 -12.40 0.11
CA VAL A 20 2.07 -10.99 -0.04
C VAL A 20 2.76 -10.49 1.24
N LEU A 21 2.20 -10.78 2.42
CA LEU A 21 2.80 -10.39 3.70
C LEU A 21 4.12 -11.14 3.97
N ASP A 22 4.15 -12.43 3.66
CA ASP A 22 5.35 -13.26 3.80
C ASP A 22 6.48 -12.78 2.87
N PHE A 23 6.14 -12.47 1.62
CA PHE A 23 7.07 -11.89 0.66
C PHE A 23 7.65 -10.55 1.14
N GLU A 24 6.83 -9.68 1.74
CA GLU A 24 7.30 -8.41 2.31
C GLU A 24 8.26 -8.58 3.48
N ARG A 25 8.00 -9.59 4.31
CA ARG A 25 8.84 -9.91 5.46
C ARG A 25 10.27 -10.27 5.04
N ASP A 26 10.42 -11.05 3.99
CA ASP A 26 11.73 -11.45 3.47
C ASP A 26 12.39 -10.34 2.63
N TRP A 27 11.60 -9.57 1.88
CA TRP A 27 12.13 -8.58 0.95
C TRP A 27 12.61 -7.27 1.61
N THR A 28 12.25 -7.00 2.88
CA THR A 28 12.74 -5.80 3.61
C THR A 28 14.28 -5.70 3.68
N ARG A 29 15.03 -6.78 3.44
CA ARG A 29 16.50 -6.79 3.42
C ARG A 29 17.12 -6.48 2.06
N HIS A 30 16.34 -6.57 0.96
CA HIS A 30 16.85 -6.50 -0.42
C HIS A 30 16.13 -5.43 -1.26
N ALA A 31 16.18 -4.16 -0.85
CA ALA A 31 15.36 -3.08 -1.42
C ALA A 31 15.54 -2.78 -2.93
N GLY A 32 16.54 -3.34 -3.62
CA GLY A 32 16.90 -2.96 -4.99
C GLY A 32 16.01 -3.51 -6.11
N ALA A 33 15.54 -4.76 -6.02
CA ALA A 33 14.87 -5.45 -7.14
C ALA A 33 13.42 -5.89 -6.85
N LYS A 34 12.79 -5.24 -5.86
CA LYS A 34 11.48 -5.64 -5.33
C LYS A 34 10.39 -5.67 -6.40
N GLU A 35 10.36 -4.66 -7.25
CA GLU A 35 9.31 -4.49 -8.24
C GLU A 35 9.36 -5.56 -9.34
N GLU A 36 10.56 -6.01 -9.70
CA GLU A 36 10.74 -7.09 -10.65
C GLU A 36 10.35 -8.43 -10.02
N ALA A 37 10.78 -8.68 -8.79
CA ALA A 37 10.43 -9.89 -8.06
C ALA A 37 8.93 -10.02 -7.78
N ILE A 38 8.24 -8.90 -7.48
CA ILE A 38 6.77 -8.87 -7.38
C ILE A 38 6.14 -9.28 -8.72
N ARG A 39 6.65 -8.74 -9.83
CA ARG A 39 6.13 -9.03 -11.16
C ARG A 39 6.31 -10.50 -11.53
N GLN A 40 7.46 -11.07 -11.21
CA GLN A 40 7.75 -12.49 -11.46
C GLN A 40 6.98 -13.43 -10.52
N ALA A 41 6.87 -13.10 -9.23
CA ALA A 41 6.24 -13.96 -8.24
C ALA A 41 4.70 -13.94 -8.32
N PHE A 42 4.11 -12.76 -8.56
CA PHE A 42 2.65 -12.57 -8.50
C PHE A 42 2.02 -12.24 -9.86
N GLY A 43 2.80 -11.99 -10.90
CA GLY A 43 2.30 -11.52 -12.20
C GLY A 43 1.68 -10.12 -12.14
N LEU A 44 1.91 -9.38 -11.05
CA LEU A 44 1.29 -8.07 -10.81
C LEU A 44 2.27 -6.93 -11.07
N SER A 45 1.77 -5.84 -11.64
CA SER A 45 2.52 -4.58 -11.67
C SER A 45 2.72 -4.06 -10.24
N ALA A 46 3.88 -3.46 -9.97
CA ALA A 46 4.23 -2.89 -8.67
C ALA A 46 3.14 -1.93 -8.14
N THR A 47 2.56 -1.10 -9.02
CA THR A 47 1.47 -0.18 -8.66
C THR A 47 0.25 -0.90 -8.10
N ARG A 48 -0.17 -2.00 -8.73
CA ARG A 48 -1.35 -2.78 -8.32
C ARG A 48 -1.06 -3.57 -7.04
N TYR A 49 0.16 -4.09 -6.92
CA TYR A 49 0.63 -4.75 -5.71
C TYR A 49 0.59 -3.82 -4.49
N TYR A 50 1.13 -2.61 -4.60
CA TYR A 50 1.12 -1.65 -3.48
C TYR A 50 -0.28 -1.14 -3.13
N GLN A 51 -1.21 -1.08 -4.08
CA GLN A 51 -2.62 -0.75 -3.79
C GLN A 51 -3.30 -1.87 -2.98
N LEU A 52 -3.13 -3.12 -3.40
CA LEU A 52 -3.65 -4.28 -2.68
C LEU A 52 -3.04 -4.37 -1.27
N LEU A 53 -1.71 -4.27 -1.18
CA LEU A 53 -0.99 -4.27 0.09
C LEU A 53 -1.50 -3.14 0.98
N GLY A 54 -1.65 -1.92 0.45
CA GLY A 54 -2.17 -0.77 1.19
C GLY A 54 -3.53 -1.05 1.83
N ALA A 55 -4.49 -1.57 1.05
CA ALA A 55 -5.81 -1.94 1.56
C ALA A 55 -5.73 -3.07 2.59
N LEU A 56 -4.86 -4.05 2.37
CA LEU A 56 -4.66 -5.18 3.29
C LEU A 56 -4.11 -4.73 4.64
N LEU A 57 -3.13 -3.81 4.65
CA LEU A 57 -2.52 -3.26 5.86
C LEU A 57 -3.52 -2.50 6.75
N GLU A 58 -4.65 -2.09 6.19
CA GLU A 58 -5.71 -1.38 6.90
C GLU A 58 -6.76 -2.35 7.50
N THR A 59 -6.68 -3.66 7.23
CA THR A 59 -7.59 -4.66 7.80
C THR A 59 -7.09 -5.23 9.13
N ARG A 60 -8.03 -5.65 9.99
CA ARG A 60 -7.72 -6.37 11.25
C ARG A 60 -6.99 -7.68 11.02
N GLU A 61 -7.20 -8.27 9.86
CA GLU A 61 -6.62 -9.52 9.42
C GLU A 61 -5.11 -9.42 9.24
N ALA A 62 -4.61 -8.38 8.57
CA ALA A 62 -3.17 -8.15 8.45
C ALA A 62 -2.52 -7.93 9.83
N LEU A 63 -3.17 -7.16 10.71
CA LEU A 63 -2.71 -6.93 12.08
C LEU A 63 -2.66 -8.23 12.91
N ALA A 64 -3.58 -9.16 12.68
CA ALA A 64 -3.59 -10.46 13.34
C ALA A 64 -2.49 -11.41 12.85
N TYR A 65 -2.05 -11.25 11.59
CA TYR A 65 -0.98 -12.05 11.00
C TYR A 65 0.42 -11.57 11.42
N ASP A 66 0.74 -10.29 11.19
CA ASP A 66 2.02 -9.71 11.59
C ASP A 66 1.88 -8.21 11.97
N PRO A 67 1.59 -7.90 13.24
CA PRO A 67 1.37 -6.52 13.67
C PRO A 67 2.63 -5.64 13.58
N LEU A 68 3.83 -6.23 13.68
CA LEU A 68 5.09 -5.49 13.63
C LEU A 68 5.42 -5.04 12.21
N LEU A 69 5.26 -5.95 11.23
CA LEU A 69 5.44 -5.63 9.82
C LEU A 69 4.40 -4.60 9.36
N VAL A 70 3.13 -4.80 9.74
CA VAL A 70 2.04 -3.89 9.37
C VAL A 70 2.26 -2.50 9.94
N GLY A 71 2.63 -2.38 11.22
CA GLY A 71 2.94 -1.09 11.84
C GLY A 71 4.11 -0.37 11.18
N ARG A 72 5.18 -1.09 10.79
CA ARG A 72 6.31 -0.52 10.06
C ARG A 72 5.89 0.01 8.67
N LEU A 73 5.08 -0.75 7.94
CA LEU A 73 4.61 -0.36 6.61
C LEU A 73 3.64 0.82 6.66
N LEU A 74 2.75 0.86 7.66
CA LEU A 74 1.86 2.00 7.91
C LEU A 74 2.67 3.28 8.18
N ARG A 75 3.66 3.23 9.07
CA ARG A 75 4.55 4.38 9.31
C ARG A 75 5.28 4.85 8.04
N LEU A 76 5.72 3.92 7.19
CA LEU A 76 6.39 4.27 5.93
C LEU A 76 5.43 4.99 4.97
N ARG A 77 4.16 4.56 4.91
CA ARG A 77 3.10 5.24 4.14
C ARG A 77 2.84 6.64 4.69
N GLU A 78 2.67 6.77 6.00
CA GLU A 78 2.48 8.06 6.65
C GLU A 78 3.65 9.00 6.39
N THR A 79 4.89 8.53 6.48
CA THR A 79 6.09 9.32 6.18
C THR A 79 6.09 9.82 4.73
N ARG A 80 5.71 8.95 3.77
CA ARG A 80 5.58 9.35 2.35
C ARG A 80 4.42 10.31 2.11
N ALA A 81 3.29 10.10 2.78
CA ALA A 81 2.13 10.98 2.68
C ALA A 81 2.43 12.36 3.26
N ALA A 82 3.09 12.42 4.42
CA ALA A 82 3.56 13.65 5.06
C ALA A 82 4.59 14.38 4.19
N ALA A 83 5.54 13.67 3.58
CA ALA A 83 6.50 14.27 2.65
C ALA A 83 5.83 14.87 1.40
N ARG A 84 4.75 14.25 0.89
CA ARG A 84 3.94 14.83 -0.19
C ARG A 84 3.14 16.04 0.30
N ALA A 85 2.48 15.96 1.46
CA ALA A 85 1.71 17.06 2.03
C ALA A 85 2.60 18.29 2.29
N ALA A 86 3.78 18.09 2.87
CA ALA A 86 4.78 19.14 3.10
C ALA A 86 5.24 19.83 1.80
N ARG A 87 5.23 19.10 0.68
CA ARG A 87 5.63 19.61 -0.65
C ARG A 87 4.45 20.16 -1.46
N ALA A 88 3.25 19.73 -1.12
CA ALA A 88 1.99 20.13 -1.74
C ALA A 88 1.35 21.34 -1.06
N LEU A 89 1.88 21.82 0.08
CA LEU A 89 1.54 23.14 0.61
C LEU A 89 2.01 24.21 -0.39
N PRO A 90 1.10 24.86 -1.13
CA PRO A 90 1.44 26.06 -1.86
C PRO A 90 1.35 27.23 -0.88
N ALA A 91 2.28 28.16 -0.98
CA ALA A 91 2.02 29.52 -0.52
C ALA A 91 0.75 30.02 -1.25
N GLY A 92 -0.34 30.28 -0.53
CA GLY A 92 -1.54 30.87 -1.14
C GLY A 92 -2.85 30.60 -0.40
N LEU A 93 -3.27 31.59 0.38
CA LEU A 93 -4.62 31.78 0.93
C LEU A 93 -5.66 31.95 -0.21
N ALA A 94 -6.88 31.38 -0.10
CA ALA A 94 -8.12 32.00 -0.61
C ALA A 94 -9.41 31.22 -0.25
N HIS A 95 -10.23 31.85 0.60
CA HIS A 95 -11.68 32.04 0.42
C HIS A 95 -12.54 30.88 -0.16
N ARG A 96 -13.46 30.36 0.68
CA ARG A 96 -14.87 30.13 0.31
C ARG A 96 -15.78 30.31 1.55
N PRO A 97 -16.17 31.55 1.93
CA PRO A 97 -17.40 31.78 2.66
C PRO A 97 -18.57 31.58 1.69
N SER A 98 -19.43 30.63 2.02
CA SER A 98 -20.70 30.44 1.32
C SER A 98 -21.61 31.62 1.66
N ALA A 99 -21.97 32.42 0.67
CA ALA A 99 -23.03 33.41 0.78
C ALA A 99 -24.38 32.71 1.05
N ARG A 100 -25.13 33.22 2.02
CA ARG A 100 -26.59 33.21 2.01
C ARG A 100 -27.13 34.41 2.78
#